data_AF-A0A3D3TEJ9-F1
#
_entry.id   AF-A0A3D3TEJ9-F1
#
_cell.length_a   1.000
_cell.length_b   1.000
_cell.length_c   1.000
_cell.angle_alpha   90.00
_cell.angle_beta   90.00
_cell.angle_gamma   90.00
#
_symmetry.space_group_name_H-M   'P 1'
#
loop_
_entity.id
_entity.type
_entity.pdbx_description
1 polymer ?
#
loop_
_entity_poly.entity_id
_entity_poly.type
_entity_poly.pdbx_seq_one_letter_code
_entity_poly.pdbx_strand_id
1 'polypeptide(L)'
;MVEGSKVDWVAHGNDAVGCISEFLAFDKAVGAAMDFAKKDGETAVIILPDHGNSGFTIGRRDLKSYDKATIHDLFANVSKYKKTAEGLEKILLEQKPDQIRATIKEYTDIDITDEEFEKLMQSKNYHESNYMKVSDSPNMTATLIDIMNKRTYFGFTTGGHTGEEVFLAAYHPQGDLPIGMNTNTEINNYLFDVCGLTKPLPELTRQIFAKHNEVFAGMNYSIDNSSDFPVLTVKKGKNTLKVPAFKSIAYINDQPYDLGSVTVYIDKNDTFYLPDWVAGWFTERTK
;
A
#
# COMPACT_ATOMS: atom_id res chain seq x y z
N MET A 1 7.09 -5.83 7.48
CA MET A 1 7.07 -4.97 6.28
C MET A 1 5.97 -3.94 6.48
N VAL A 2 6.23 -2.68 6.15
CA VAL A 2 5.26 -1.57 6.22
C VAL A 2 5.22 -0.93 4.84
N GLU A 3 4.02 -0.75 4.29
CA GLU A 3 3.82 -0.26 2.93
C GLU A 3 2.99 1.03 2.95
N GLY A 4 3.49 2.08 2.30
CA GLY A 4 2.75 3.30 1.98
C GLY A 4 1.91 3.12 0.71
N SER A 5 1.03 2.12 0.68
CA SER A 5 0.41 1.61 -0.57
C SER A 5 -0.38 2.66 -1.36
N LYS A 6 -0.95 3.66 -0.69
CA LYS A 6 -1.74 4.70 -1.35
C LYS A 6 -0.94 5.66 -2.20
N VAL A 7 0.39 5.74 -2.02
CA VAL A 7 1.27 6.53 -2.90
C VAL A 7 1.09 6.11 -4.36
N ASP A 8 1.02 4.81 -4.60
CA ASP A 8 0.78 4.24 -5.93
C ASP A 8 -0.62 4.61 -6.47
N TRP A 9 -1.64 4.50 -5.63
CA TRP A 9 -3.03 4.74 -6.02
C TRP A 9 -3.28 6.18 -6.44
N VAL A 10 -2.75 7.14 -5.67
CA VAL A 10 -2.88 8.57 -5.98
C VAL A 10 -2.00 8.95 -7.18
N ALA A 11 -0.88 8.27 -7.39
CA ALA A 11 -0.05 8.45 -8.59
C ALA A 11 -0.78 7.99 -9.86
N HIS A 12 -1.46 6.84 -9.85
CA HIS A 12 -2.32 6.39 -10.95
C HIS A 12 -3.41 7.40 -11.33
N GLY A 13 -3.96 8.08 -10.32
CA GLY A 13 -4.92 9.18 -10.52
C GLY A 13 -4.28 10.48 -11.03
N ASN A 14 -2.96 10.61 -11.00
CA ASN A 14 -2.19 11.85 -11.20
C ASN A 14 -2.53 12.94 -10.16
N ASP A 15 -2.92 12.56 -8.94
CA ASP A 15 -3.23 13.50 -7.87
C ASP A 15 -1.94 13.96 -7.17
N ALA A 16 -1.45 15.16 -7.50
CA ALA A 16 -0.20 15.68 -6.94
C ALA A 16 -0.26 15.92 -5.43
N VAL A 17 -1.38 16.46 -4.92
CA VAL A 17 -1.53 16.66 -3.46
C VAL A 17 -1.73 15.32 -2.76
N GLY A 18 -2.37 14.35 -3.41
CA GLY A 18 -2.43 12.96 -2.97
C GLY A 18 -1.04 12.38 -2.79
N CYS A 19 -0.20 12.42 -3.82
CA CYS A 19 1.17 11.92 -3.77
C CYS A 19 1.95 12.54 -2.60
N ILE A 20 1.92 13.87 -2.47
CA ILE A 20 2.62 14.60 -1.40
C ILE A 20 2.10 14.17 -0.02
N SER A 21 0.78 14.09 0.15
CA SER A 21 0.17 13.76 1.45
C SER A 21 0.49 12.33 1.88
N GLU A 22 0.47 11.37 0.95
CA GLU A 22 0.79 9.97 1.23
C GLU A 22 2.29 9.77 1.49
N PHE A 23 3.18 10.47 0.77
CA PHE A 23 4.61 10.47 1.11
C PHE A 23 4.88 11.07 2.49
N LEU A 24 4.19 12.15 2.89
CA LEU A 24 4.30 12.72 4.25
C LEU A 24 3.77 11.77 5.33
N ALA A 25 2.76 10.94 5.01
CA ALA A 25 2.29 9.90 5.92
C ALA A 25 3.31 8.76 6.05
N PHE A 26 3.90 8.34 4.93
CA PHE A 26 4.96 7.33 4.92
C PHE A 26 6.23 7.80 5.63
N ASP A 27 6.62 9.07 5.48
CA ASP A 27 7.76 9.68 6.18
C ASP A 27 7.61 9.60 7.71
N LYS A 28 6.39 9.78 8.25
CA LYS A 28 6.12 9.58 9.69
C LYS A 28 6.32 8.13 10.12
N ALA A 29 5.91 7.16 9.29
CA ALA A 29 6.13 5.74 9.57
C ALA A 29 7.63 5.38 9.52
N VAL A 30 8.36 5.95 8.56
CA VAL A 30 9.82 5.86 8.49
C VAL A 30 10.46 6.44 9.76
N GLY A 31 10.03 7.62 10.21
CA GLY A 31 10.51 8.23 11.45
C GLY A 31 10.34 7.30 12.66
N ALA A 32 9.17 6.69 12.81
CA ALA A 32 8.92 5.73 13.89
C ALA A 32 9.83 4.49 13.81
N ALA A 33 10.04 3.94 12.61
CA ALA A 33 10.95 2.81 12.39
C ALA A 33 12.40 3.18 12.71
N MET A 34 12.85 4.36 12.31
CA MET A 34 14.19 4.87 12.57
C MET A 34 14.44 5.13 14.06
N ASP A 35 13.48 5.71 14.77
CA ASP A 35 13.57 5.93 16.22
C ASP A 35 13.69 4.61 16.98
N PHE A 36 12.91 3.60 16.58
CA PHE A 36 13.02 2.24 17.11
C PHE A 36 14.41 1.65 16.84
N ALA A 37 14.84 1.67 15.57
CA ALA A 37 16.08 1.01 15.15
C ALA A 37 17.34 1.60 15.79
N LYS A 38 17.38 2.94 15.95
CA LYS A 38 18.48 3.63 16.65
C LYS A 38 18.52 3.31 18.14
N LYS A 39 17.35 3.15 18.77
CA LYS A 39 17.25 2.82 20.20
C LYS A 39 17.60 1.36 20.48
N ASP A 40 17.18 0.47 19.60
CA ASP A 40 17.38 -0.97 19.71
C ASP A 40 18.84 -1.38 19.46
N GLY A 41 19.50 -0.77 18.47
CA GLY A 41 20.91 -1.03 18.16
C GLY A 41 21.17 -2.34 17.42
N GLU A 42 20.16 -3.18 17.23
CA GLU A 42 20.25 -4.48 16.53
C GLU A 42 19.34 -4.54 15.28
N THR A 43 18.66 -3.43 14.96
CA THR A 43 17.67 -3.38 13.88
C THR A 43 18.19 -2.60 12.68
N ALA A 44 18.16 -3.23 11.50
CA ALA A 44 18.35 -2.57 10.22
C ALA A 44 17.00 -2.06 9.64
N VAL A 45 17.05 -0.97 8.86
CA VAL A 45 15.88 -0.39 8.18
C VAL A 45 16.22 -0.17 6.72
N ILE A 46 15.39 -0.70 5.81
CA ILE A 46 15.53 -0.53 4.36
C ILE A 46 14.26 0.11 3.82
N ILE A 47 14.42 1.17 3.01
CA ILE A 47 13.34 2.00 2.48
C ILE A 47 13.57 2.18 0.99
N LEU A 48 12.64 1.68 0.19
CA LEU A 48 12.64 1.78 -1.27
C LEU A 48 11.20 1.63 -1.76
N PRO A 49 10.83 2.25 -2.89
CA PRO A 49 9.62 1.88 -3.59
C PRO A 49 9.88 0.62 -4.43
N ASP A 50 8.81 -0.04 -4.84
CA ASP A 50 8.83 -1.22 -5.70
C ASP A 50 8.98 -0.86 -7.18
N HIS A 51 8.48 0.31 -7.62
CA HIS A 51 8.65 0.84 -8.97
C HIS A 51 8.42 2.37 -9.05
N GLY A 52 8.66 2.92 -10.24
CA GLY A 52 8.20 4.27 -10.62
C GLY A 52 6.71 4.30 -10.99
N ASN A 53 6.07 5.45 -10.85
CA ASN A 53 4.66 5.64 -11.25
C ASN A 53 4.41 7.03 -11.84
N SER A 54 3.61 7.07 -12.90
CA SER A 54 3.09 8.24 -13.62
C SER A 54 4.10 9.25 -14.18
N GLY A 55 5.41 8.98 -14.06
CA GLY A 55 6.46 9.89 -14.51
C GLY A 55 6.31 11.28 -13.89
N PHE A 56 6.10 11.34 -12.57
CA PHE A 56 5.92 12.58 -11.83
C PHE A 56 7.12 13.53 -12.03
N THR A 57 6.84 14.79 -12.34
CA THR A 57 7.86 15.83 -12.53
C THR A 57 7.54 17.06 -11.71
N ILE A 58 8.59 17.71 -11.19
CA ILE A 58 8.52 19.06 -10.61
C ILE A 58 9.07 20.03 -11.66
N GLY A 59 8.18 20.85 -12.23
CA GLY A 59 8.45 21.65 -13.41
C GLY A 59 7.69 21.10 -14.62
N ARG A 60 6.89 21.96 -15.25
CA ARG A 60 6.07 21.65 -16.42
C ARG A 60 6.41 22.61 -17.55
N ARG A 61 6.15 22.19 -18.80
CA ARG A 61 6.54 22.93 -20.02
C ARG A 61 6.07 24.39 -20.06
N ASP A 62 4.98 24.71 -19.37
CA ASP A 62 4.39 26.05 -19.31
C ASP A 62 4.95 26.96 -18.20
N LEU A 63 5.94 26.50 -17.43
CA LEU A 63 6.69 27.32 -16.47
C LEU A 63 7.65 28.28 -17.19
N LYS A 64 7.22 29.53 -17.38
CA LYS A 64 8.01 30.60 -18.02
C LYS A 64 9.09 31.09 -17.03
N SER A 65 10.37 30.76 -17.28
CA SER A 65 11.55 30.99 -16.41
C SER A 65 11.83 29.87 -15.40
N TYR A 66 11.76 28.62 -15.87
CA TYR A 66 12.04 27.43 -15.06
C TYR A 66 13.40 27.47 -14.34
N ASP A 67 14.40 28.13 -14.92
CA ASP A 67 15.76 28.29 -14.39
C ASP A 67 15.84 29.20 -13.15
N LYS A 68 14.78 29.99 -12.90
CA LYS A 68 14.68 30.94 -11.78
C LYS A 68 13.52 30.64 -10.85
N ALA A 69 12.75 29.59 -11.12
CA ALA A 69 11.60 29.23 -10.31
C ALA A 69 12.03 28.88 -8.89
N THR A 70 11.39 29.52 -7.91
CA THR A 70 11.64 29.27 -6.50
C THR A 70 10.77 28.12 -5.99
N ILE A 71 11.08 27.59 -4.80
CA ILE A 71 10.20 26.65 -4.10
C ILE A 71 8.79 27.25 -3.94
N HIS A 72 8.70 28.56 -3.68
CA HIS A 72 7.41 29.23 -3.58
C HIS A 72 6.64 29.17 -4.92
N ASP A 73 7.29 29.43 -6.05
CA ASP A 73 6.64 29.38 -7.36
C ASP A 73 6.11 27.98 -7.71
N LEU A 74 6.82 26.93 -7.27
CA LEU A 74 6.47 25.54 -7.54
C LEU A 74 5.41 24.98 -6.57
N PHE A 75 5.49 25.32 -5.29
CA PHE A 75 4.73 24.65 -4.22
C PHE A 75 3.67 25.52 -3.53
N ALA A 76 3.66 26.84 -3.71
CA ALA A 76 2.74 27.70 -2.96
C ALA A 76 1.26 27.33 -3.18
N ASN A 77 0.86 26.96 -4.40
CA ASN A 77 -0.54 26.61 -4.66
C ASN A 77 -0.92 25.26 -4.04
N VAL A 78 -0.11 24.21 -4.23
CA VAL A 78 -0.41 22.89 -3.65
C VAL A 78 -0.41 22.91 -2.12
N SER A 79 0.41 23.77 -1.50
CA SER A 79 0.45 23.92 -0.04
C SER A 79 -0.87 24.44 0.59
N LYS A 80 -1.75 25.04 -0.22
CA LYS A 80 -3.06 25.51 0.21
C LYS A 80 -4.15 24.44 0.13
N TYR A 81 -3.88 23.32 -0.55
CA TYR A 81 -4.85 22.26 -0.76
C TYR A 81 -5.03 21.47 0.54
N LYS A 82 -6.25 21.48 1.06
CA LYS A 82 -6.61 20.84 2.34
C LYS A 82 -7.10 19.41 2.19
N LYS A 83 -7.35 18.96 0.96
CA LYS A 83 -7.86 17.63 0.59
C LYS A 83 -7.26 17.17 -0.72
N THR A 84 -7.08 15.86 -0.86
CA THR A 84 -6.94 15.14 -2.14
C THR A 84 -8.18 15.33 -3.00
N ALA A 85 -8.10 15.08 -4.30
CA ALA A 85 -9.26 15.16 -5.18
C ALA A 85 -10.38 14.19 -4.78
N GLU A 86 -10.05 12.94 -4.42
CA GLU A 86 -11.03 11.94 -3.94
C GLU A 86 -11.76 12.44 -2.66
N GLY A 87 -10.99 12.95 -1.70
CA GLY A 87 -11.52 13.55 -0.48
C GLY A 87 -12.40 14.79 -0.73
N LEU A 88 -12.06 15.61 -1.72
CA LEU A 88 -12.86 16.77 -2.10
C LEU A 88 -14.12 16.37 -2.87
N GLU A 89 -14.05 15.37 -3.75
CA GLU A 89 -15.21 14.80 -4.45
C GLU A 89 -16.28 14.36 -3.43
N LYS A 90 -15.90 13.58 -2.41
CA LYS A 90 -16.82 13.14 -1.35
C LYS A 90 -17.56 14.30 -0.68
N ILE A 91 -16.86 15.39 -0.40
CA ILE A 91 -17.46 16.60 0.18
C ILE A 91 -18.44 17.24 -0.81
N LEU A 92 -18.05 17.38 -2.08
CA LEU A 92 -18.86 18.07 -3.10
C LEU A 92 -20.11 17.28 -3.51
N LEU A 93 -20.09 15.95 -3.44
CA LEU A 93 -21.27 15.12 -3.73
C LEU A 93 -22.43 15.41 -2.76
N GLU A 94 -22.13 15.84 -1.54
CA GLU A 94 -23.10 16.20 -0.50
C GLU A 94 -23.58 17.67 -0.61
N GLN A 95 -22.97 18.49 -1.47
CA GLN A 95 -23.26 19.92 -1.60
C GLN A 95 -24.30 20.23 -2.69
N LYS A 96 -25.02 21.35 -2.51
CA LYS A 96 -25.87 21.91 -3.56
C LYS A 96 -25.00 22.55 -4.66
N PRO A 97 -25.46 22.58 -5.92
CA PRO A 97 -24.68 23.12 -7.03
C PRO A 97 -24.18 24.57 -6.83
N ASP A 98 -24.96 25.42 -6.17
CA ASP A 98 -24.63 26.82 -5.88
C ASP A 98 -23.53 26.97 -4.82
N GLN A 99 -23.25 25.93 -4.03
CA GLN A 99 -22.23 25.92 -2.97
C GLN A 99 -20.88 25.39 -3.45
N ILE A 100 -20.84 24.62 -4.54
CA ILE A 100 -19.64 23.90 -5.03
C ILE A 100 -18.44 24.84 -5.23
N ARG A 101 -18.64 26.01 -5.85
CA ARG A 101 -17.54 26.97 -6.09
C ARG A 101 -16.93 27.48 -4.78
N ALA A 102 -17.78 27.85 -3.83
CA ALA A 102 -17.34 28.33 -2.52
C ALA A 102 -16.57 27.22 -1.78
N THR A 103 -17.05 25.98 -1.84
CA THR A 103 -16.36 24.83 -1.24
C THR A 103 -15.01 24.57 -1.90
N ILE A 104 -14.91 24.57 -3.24
CA ILE A 104 -13.62 24.39 -3.92
C ILE A 104 -12.65 25.50 -3.50
N LYS A 105 -13.10 26.75 -3.47
CA LYS A 105 -12.28 27.89 -3.02
C LYS A 105 -11.81 27.72 -1.57
N GLU A 106 -12.68 27.25 -0.67
CA GLU A 106 -12.34 27.02 0.74
C GLU A 106 -11.24 25.97 0.92
N TYR A 107 -11.31 24.88 0.14
CA TYR A 107 -10.41 23.73 0.28
C TYR A 107 -9.13 23.82 -0.55
N THR A 108 -9.10 24.69 -1.57
CA THR A 108 -7.98 24.74 -2.53
C THR A 108 -7.43 26.15 -2.80
N ASP A 109 -8.13 27.22 -2.39
CA ASP A 109 -7.88 28.60 -2.81
C ASP A 109 -8.03 28.83 -4.34
N ILE A 110 -8.69 27.92 -5.05
CA ILE A 110 -8.93 28.02 -6.50
C ILE A 110 -10.30 28.66 -6.77
N ASP A 111 -10.31 29.74 -7.54
CA ASP A 111 -11.51 30.23 -8.22
C ASP A 111 -11.64 29.48 -9.55
N ILE A 112 -12.60 28.57 -9.64
CA ILE A 112 -12.85 27.78 -10.86
C ILE A 112 -13.62 28.61 -11.89
N THR A 113 -13.29 28.44 -13.16
CA THR A 113 -13.98 29.12 -14.28
C THR A 113 -15.38 28.54 -14.52
N ASP A 114 -16.19 29.18 -15.37
CA ASP A 114 -17.48 28.62 -15.78
C ASP A 114 -17.32 27.31 -16.55
N GLU A 115 -16.33 27.24 -17.43
CA GLU A 115 -16.00 26.02 -18.18
C GLU A 115 -15.55 24.87 -17.25
N GLU A 116 -14.69 25.16 -16.27
CA GLU A 116 -14.25 24.16 -15.27
C GLU A 116 -15.42 23.67 -14.42
N PHE A 117 -16.35 24.57 -14.05
CA PHE A 117 -17.55 24.21 -13.31
C PHE A 117 -18.51 23.34 -14.13
N GLU A 118 -18.77 23.69 -15.38
CA GLU A 118 -19.63 22.90 -16.26
C GLU A 118 -19.07 21.50 -16.47
N LYS A 119 -17.76 21.37 -16.73
CA LYS A 119 -17.07 20.08 -16.85
C LYS A 119 -17.21 19.25 -15.57
N LEU A 120 -17.02 19.87 -14.41
CA LEU A 120 -17.18 19.21 -13.12
C LEU A 120 -18.61 18.69 -12.92
N MET A 121 -19.63 19.49 -13.25
CA MET A 121 -21.03 19.09 -13.12
C MET A 121 -21.43 17.95 -14.06
N GLN A 122 -20.87 17.90 -15.28
CA GLN A 122 -21.09 16.79 -16.22
C GLN A 122 -20.49 15.46 -15.70
N SER A 123 -19.36 15.54 -14.99
CA SER A 123 -18.65 14.36 -14.45
C SER A 123 -19.25 13.78 -13.17
N LYS A 124 -20.22 14.46 -12.55
CA LYS A 124 -20.78 14.14 -11.22
C LYS A 124 -21.40 12.73 -11.11
N ASN A 125 -21.89 12.17 -12.22
CA ASN A 125 -22.60 10.88 -12.22
C ASN A 125 -21.71 9.68 -12.58
N TYR A 126 -20.40 9.87 -12.72
CA TYR A 126 -19.48 8.82 -13.14
C TYR A 126 -18.38 8.61 -12.09
N HIS A 127 -18.32 7.41 -11.52
CA HIS A 127 -17.26 6.98 -10.62
C HIS A 127 -16.50 5.81 -11.25
N GLU A 128 -15.18 5.93 -11.37
CA GLU A 128 -14.31 4.84 -11.82
C GLU A 128 -13.88 4.02 -10.59
N SER A 129 -14.19 2.71 -10.60
CA SER A 129 -13.86 1.81 -9.49
C SER A 129 -12.44 1.25 -9.58
N ASN A 130 -11.84 1.24 -10.77
CA ASN A 130 -10.45 0.86 -10.95
C ASN A 130 -9.54 2.09 -10.84
N TYR A 131 -8.81 2.20 -9.72
CA TYR A 131 -7.89 3.33 -9.46
C TYR A 131 -6.88 3.55 -10.59
N MET A 132 -6.45 2.50 -11.29
CA MET A 132 -5.51 2.57 -12.42
C MET A 132 -6.09 3.28 -13.66
N LYS A 133 -7.41 3.51 -13.71
CA LYS A 133 -8.11 4.14 -14.83
C LYS A 133 -8.68 5.52 -14.49
N VAL A 134 -8.50 5.98 -13.25
CA VAL A 134 -9.09 7.24 -12.79
C VAL A 134 -8.67 8.40 -13.67
N SER A 135 -7.39 8.48 -14.06
CA SER A 135 -6.85 9.53 -14.91
C SER A 135 -7.37 9.51 -16.36
N ASP A 136 -7.81 8.36 -16.86
CA ASP A 136 -8.34 8.19 -18.23
C ASP A 136 -9.87 8.35 -18.33
N SER A 137 -10.55 8.38 -17.18
CA SER A 137 -12.01 8.31 -17.08
C SER A 137 -12.64 9.70 -16.87
N PRO A 138 -13.82 10.01 -17.46
CA PRO A 138 -14.51 11.29 -17.28
C PRO A 138 -15.25 11.36 -15.93
N ASN A 139 -14.56 11.01 -14.84
CA ASN A 139 -15.09 11.08 -13.47
C ASN A 139 -14.79 12.44 -12.81
N MET A 140 -15.51 12.72 -11.73
CA MET A 140 -15.41 13.99 -11.00
C MET A 140 -14.04 14.15 -10.33
N THR A 141 -13.48 13.08 -9.77
CA THR A 141 -12.11 13.08 -9.21
C THR A 141 -11.07 13.52 -10.26
N ALA A 142 -11.08 12.95 -11.46
CA ALA A 142 -10.15 13.30 -12.54
C ALA A 142 -10.29 14.78 -12.98
N THR A 143 -11.53 15.29 -13.00
CA THR A 143 -11.78 16.71 -13.31
C THR A 143 -11.23 17.63 -12.21
N LEU A 144 -11.38 17.27 -10.94
CA LEU A 144 -10.77 18.01 -9.83
C LEU A 144 -9.25 17.97 -9.90
N ILE A 145 -8.66 16.81 -10.19
CA ILE A 145 -7.20 16.66 -10.39
C ILE A 145 -6.71 17.58 -11.51
N ASP A 146 -7.38 17.61 -12.66
CA ASP A 146 -7.05 18.50 -13.77
C ASP A 146 -7.10 19.98 -13.35
N ILE A 147 -8.17 20.41 -12.67
CA ILE A 147 -8.33 21.78 -12.16
C ILE A 147 -7.19 22.14 -11.19
N MET A 148 -6.90 21.27 -10.23
CA MET A 148 -5.88 21.48 -9.20
C MET A 148 -4.49 21.49 -9.82
N ASN A 149 -4.13 20.49 -10.62
CA ASN A 149 -2.82 20.38 -11.25
C ASN A 149 -2.54 21.53 -12.22
N LYS A 150 -3.54 22.06 -12.93
CA LYS A 150 -3.41 23.27 -13.78
C LYS A 150 -2.94 24.50 -13.01
N ARG A 151 -3.16 24.55 -11.70
CA ARG A 151 -2.67 25.62 -10.82
C ARG A 151 -1.31 25.28 -10.20
N THR A 152 -0.68 24.18 -10.59
CA THR A 152 0.66 23.78 -10.17
C THR A 152 1.58 23.64 -11.39
N TYR A 153 2.86 23.38 -11.11
CA TYR A 153 3.85 23.01 -12.12
C TYR A 153 4.29 21.55 -12.01
N PHE A 154 3.45 20.69 -11.43
CA PHE A 154 3.68 19.25 -11.47
C PHE A 154 3.20 18.67 -12.79
N GLY A 155 3.96 17.74 -13.34
CA GLY A 155 3.64 17.04 -14.59
C GLY A 155 3.60 15.54 -14.41
N PHE A 156 2.81 14.88 -15.25
CA PHE A 156 2.65 13.42 -15.30
C PHE A 156 2.68 12.99 -16.77
N THR A 157 3.21 11.80 -17.05
CA THR A 157 3.37 11.27 -18.42
C THR A 157 2.43 10.12 -18.73
N THR A 158 1.92 9.44 -17.72
CA THR A 158 1.00 8.30 -17.82
C THR A 158 0.16 8.22 -16.54
N GLY A 159 -0.89 7.42 -16.52
CA GLY A 159 -1.60 7.00 -15.30
C GLY A 159 -1.19 5.60 -14.86
N GLY A 160 0.03 5.17 -15.18
CA GLY A 160 0.54 3.81 -14.96
C GLY A 160 1.99 3.80 -14.50
N HIS A 161 2.59 2.61 -14.40
CA HIS A 161 3.95 2.49 -13.89
C HIS A 161 4.99 2.98 -14.89
N THR A 162 6.15 3.38 -14.38
CA THR A 162 7.31 3.84 -15.15
C THR A 162 8.57 3.07 -14.72
N GLY A 163 9.55 2.98 -15.64
CA GLY A 163 10.70 2.06 -15.53
C GLY A 163 12.00 2.70 -15.08
N GLU A 164 11.96 3.89 -14.49
CA GLU A 164 13.11 4.54 -13.91
C GLU A 164 13.69 3.77 -12.72
N GLU A 165 14.97 4.01 -12.46
CA GLU A 165 15.63 3.56 -11.24
C GLU A 165 14.99 4.23 -10.03
N VAL A 166 14.82 3.46 -8.96
CA VAL A 166 14.19 3.93 -7.74
C VAL A 166 15.20 4.22 -6.64
N PHE A 167 14.80 5.11 -5.74
CA PHE A 167 15.59 5.45 -4.56
C PHE A 167 15.74 4.27 -3.59
N LEU A 168 16.92 4.15 -2.98
CA LEU A 168 17.21 3.22 -1.89
C LEU A 168 17.82 3.99 -0.71
N ALA A 169 17.15 3.93 0.45
CA ALA A 169 17.72 4.30 1.74
C ALA A 169 17.90 3.07 2.61
N ALA A 170 19.00 3.05 3.36
CA ALA A 170 19.32 1.99 4.29
C ALA A 170 19.95 2.53 5.58
N TYR A 171 19.60 1.89 6.69
CA TYR A 171 20.25 2.02 7.99
C TYR A 171 20.61 0.62 8.48
N HIS A 172 21.83 0.44 8.94
CA HIS A 172 22.30 -0.76 9.60
C HIS A 172 23.16 -0.35 10.79
N PRO A 173 22.95 -0.89 12.00
CA PRO A 173 23.65 -0.45 13.21
C PRO A 173 25.17 -0.62 13.12
N GLN A 174 25.63 -1.62 12.36
CA GLN A 174 27.05 -1.91 12.15
C GLN A 174 27.63 -1.30 10.86
N GLY A 175 26.82 -0.54 10.09
CA GLY A 175 27.26 0.09 8.85
C GLY A 175 27.38 -0.82 7.63
N ASP A 176 26.89 -2.06 7.70
CA ASP A 176 26.76 -2.96 6.55
C ASP A 176 25.58 -2.50 5.67
N LEU A 177 25.87 -1.70 4.65
CA LEU A 177 24.87 -1.00 3.83
C LEU A 177 24.93 -1.46 2.37
N PRO A 178 23.78 -1.68 1.70
CA PRO A 178 23.73 -1.96 0.27
C PRO A 178 23.92 -0.65 -0.54
N ILE A 179 25.17 -0.22 -0.71
CA ILE A 179 25.51 1.03 -1.39
C ILE A 179 25.66 0.81 -2.90
N GLY A 180 25.20 1.79 -3.69
CA GLY A 180 25.36 1.80 -5.15
C GLY A 180 24.10 1.38 -5.89
N MET A 181 24.26 0.96 -7.14
CA MET A 181 23.17 0.43 -7.95
C MET A 181 22.90 -1.00 -7.53
N ASN A 182 21.72 -1.25 -6.99
CA ASN A 182 21.27 -2.57 -6.57
C ASN A 182 19.99 -2.93 -7.33
N THR A 183 19.92 -4.17 -7.77
CA THR A 183 18.69 -4.78 -8.26
C THR A 183 17.78 -5.18 -7.10
N ASN A 184 16.48 -5.33 -7.35
CA ASN A 184 15.55 -5.80 -6.32
C ASN A 184 15.90 -7.21 -5.79
N THR A 185 16.52 -8.07 -6.61
CA THR A 185 17.01 -9.38 -6.17
C THR A 185 18.23 -9.27 -5.27
N GLU A 186 19.13 -8.32 -5.50
CA GLU A 186 20.26 -8.06 -4.60
C GLU A 186 19.78 -7.51 -3.26
N ILE A 187 18.77 -6.63 -3.25
CA ILE A 187 18.15 -6.17 -1.99
C ILE A 187 17.46 -7.32 -1.25
N ASN A 188 16.81 -8.25 -1.97
CA ASN A 188 16.25 -9.45 -1.35
C ASN A 188 17.33 -10.32 -0.68
N ASN A 189 18.48 -10.50 -1.33
CA ASN A 189 19.61 -11.24 -0.75
C ASN A 189 20.16 -10.54 0.49
N TYR A 190 20.34 -9.22 0.43
CA TYR A 190 20.76 -8.43 1.60
C TYR A 190 19.77 -8.59 2.77
N LEU A 191 18.46 -8.50 2.52
CA LEU A 191 17.45 -8.69 3.57
C LEU A 191 17.47 -10.12 4.13
N PHE A 192 17.70 -11.12 3.30
CA PHE A 192 17.85 -12.52 3.71
C PHE A 192 19.00 -12.67 4.72
N ASP A 193 20.17 -12.11 4.39
CA ASP A 193 21.37 -12.15 5.23
C ASP A 193 21.17 -11.37 6.54
N VAL A 194 20.61 -10.15 6.47
CA VAL A 194 20.32 -9.31 7.64
C VAL A 194 19.33 -9.96 8.60
N CYS A 195 18.35 -10.71 8.09
CA CYS A 195 17.41 -11.45 8.93
C CYS A 195 18.05 -12.68 9.59
N GLY A 196 19.30 -13.03 9.25
CA GLY A 196 19.97 -14.23 9.74
C GLY A 196 19.32 -15.52 9.22
N LEU A 197 18.61 -15.44 8.09
CA LEU A 197 17.99 -16.62 7.49
C LEU A 197 19.09 -17.53 6.94
N THR A 198 18.97 -18.82 7.21
CA THR A 198 19.94 -19.84 6.76
C THR A 198 19.33 -20.86 5.80
N LYS A 199 17.99 -20.93 5.76
CA LYS A 199 17.25 -21.80 4.85
C LYS A 199 16.86 -21.05 3.59
N PRO A 200 17.02 -21.63 2.39
CA PRO A 200 16.61 -20.98 1.14
C PRO A 200 15.15 -20.54 1.17
N LEU A 201 14.86 -19.34 0.66
CA LEU A 201 13.49 -18.79 0.61
C LEU A 201 12.47 -19.75 -0.04
N PRO A 202 12.76 -20.45 -1.17
CA PRO A 202 11.80 -21.41 -1.74
C PRO A 202 11.52 -22.63 -0.83
N GLU A 203 12.44 -22.98 0.06
CA GLU A 203 12.19 -24.01 1.08
C GLU A 203 11.29 -23.45 2.18
N LEU A 204 11.60 -22.26 2.70
CA LEU A 204 10.77 -21.57 3.70
C LEU A 204 9.34 -21.36 3.18
N THR A 205 9.15 -20.91 1.93
CA THR A 205 7.83 -20.76 1.33
C THR A 205 7.04 -22.07 1.32
N ARG A 206 7.68 -23.20 0.96
CA ARG A 206 7.00 -24.50 0.97
C ARG A 206 6.65 -24.96 2.38
N GLN A 207 7.51 -24.70 3.37
CA GLN A 207 7.27 -25.06 4.77
C GLN A 207 6.17 -24.19 5.38
N ILE A 208 6.18 -22.88 5.13
CA ILE A 208 5.28 -21.90 5.76
C ILE A 208 3.91 -21.83 5.08
N PHE A 209 3.85 -22.02 3.76
CA PHE A 209 2.64 -21.93 2.96
C PHE A 209 2.34 -23.27 2.29
N ALA A 210 2.28 -24.33 3.10
CA ALA A 210 1.84 -25.65 2.65
C ALA A 210 0.30 -25.69 2.58
N LYS A 211 -0.25 -26.40 1.60
CA LYS A 211 -1.71 -26.51 1.45
C LYS A 211 -2.29 -27.37 2.57
N HIS A 212 -3.37 -26.91 3.18
CA HIS A 212 -4.01 -27.61 4.30
C HIS A 212 -4.38 -29.07 3.98
N ASN A 213 -4.80 -29.37 2.75
CA ASN A 213 -5.17 -30.73 2.33
C ASN A 213 -3.96 -31.68 2.24
N GLU A 214 -2.76 -31.15 2.02
CA GLU A 214 -1.49 -31.89 2.07
C GLU A 214 -1.01 -32.01 3.53
N VAL A 215 -1.05 -30.91 4.29
CA VAL A 215 -0.64 -30.87 5.71
C VAL A 215 -1.47 -31.82 6.57
N PHE A 216 -2.78 -31.86 6.37
CA PHE A 216 -3.72 -32.66 7.15
C PHE A 216 -4.20 -33.90 6.38
N ALA A 217 -3.39 -34.43 5.46
CA ALA A 217 -3.72 -35.63 4.71
C ALA A 217 -4.13 -36.78 5.66
N GLY A 218 -5.31 -37.36 5.41
CA GLY A 218 -5.88 -38.43 6.24
C GLY A 218 -6.56 -37.97 7.53
N MET A 219 -6.69 -36.66 7.78
CA MET A 219 -7.49 -36.11 8.88
C MET A 219 -8.82 -35.54 8.37
N ASN A 220 -9.82 -35.48 9.25
CA ASN A 220 -11.08 -34.83 8.93
C ASN A 220 -10.96 -33.33 9.17
N TYR A 221 -11.30 -32.53 8.16
CA TYR A 221 -11.34 -31.07 8.27
C TYR A 221 -12.56 -30.48 7.58
N SER A 222 -12.90 -29.25 7.94
CA SER A 222 -13.97 -28.45 7.34
C SER A 222 -13.55 -26.98 7.32
N ILE A 223 -13.98 -26.24 6.30
CA ILE A 223 -13.80 -24.79 6.22
C ILE A 223 -15.16 -24.14 6.43
N ASP A 224 -15.23 -23.19 7.36
CA ASP A 224 -16.35 -22.26 7.50
C ASP A 224 -15.95 -20.93 6.86
N ASN A 225 -16.56 -20.59 5.73
CA ASN A 225 -16.33 -19.36 4.98
C ASN A 225 -17.56 -18.42 5.00
N SER A 226 -18.43 -18.57 6.00
CA SER A 226 -19.62 -17.73 6.18
C SER A 226 -19.31 -16.29 6.62
N SER A 227 -18.06 -16.01 6.99
CA SER A 227 -17.59 -14.68 7.38
C SER A 227 -16.40 -14.22 6.54
N ASP A 228 -16.08 -12.93 6.62
CA ASP A 228 -14.90 -12.32 5.97
C ASP A 228 -13.56 -12.95 6.42
N PHE A 229 -13.56 -13.69 7.53
CA PHE A 229 -12.41 -14.42 8.05
C PHE A 229 -12.72 -15.91 8.13
N PRO A 230 -12.56 -16.66 7.03
CA PRO A 230 -12.79 -18.09 7.02
C PRO A 230 -11.98 -18.82 8.09
N VAL A 231 -12.53 -19.92 8.59
CA VAL A 231 -11.90 -20.74 9.64
C VAL A 231 -11.80 -22.19 9.19
N LEU A 232 -10.57 -22.69 9.10
CA LEU A 232 -10.31 -24.12 8.93
C LEU A 232 -10.39 -24.81 10.29
N THR A 233 -11.22 -25.85 10.39
CA THR A 233 -11.32 -26.71 11.57
C THR A 233 -10.81 -28.11 11.23
N VAL A 234 -9.81 -28.61 11.96
CA VAL A 234 -9.24 -29.95 11.78
C VAL A 234 -9.46 -30.76 13.05
N LYS A 235 -9.93 -32.00 12.91
CA LYS A 235 -10.23 -32.90 14.03
C LYS A 235 -9.38 -34.16 13.97
N LYS A 236 -8.74 -34.50 15.10
CA LYS A 236 -8.01 -35.76 15.29
C LYS A 236 -8.21 -36.28 16.71
N GLY A 237 -8.97 -37.36 16.84
CA GLY A 237 -9.36 -37.91 18.16
C GLY A 237 -10.20 -36.90 18.94
N LYS A 238 -9.74 -36.55 20.15
CA LYS A 238 -10.39 -35.54 21.01
C LYS A 238 -9.94 -34.11 20.73
N ASN A 239 -8.89 -33.95 19.93
CA ASN A 239 -8.28 -32.65 19.68
C ASN A 239 -8.93 -31.97 18.48
N THR A 240 -9.21 -30.67 18.63
CA THR A 240 -9.71 -29.81 17.56
C THR A 240 -8.75 -28.64 17.39
N LEU A 241 -8.24 -28.47 16.17
CA LEU A 241 -7.49 -27.31 15.73
C LEU A 241 -8.42 -26.37 14.97
N LYS A 242 -8.41 -25.08 15.30
CA LYS A 242 -9.07 -24.01 14.55
C LYS A 242 -8.01 -23.05 14.03
N VAL A 243 -7.99 -22.83 12.73
CA VAL A 243 -7.04 -21.95 12.03
C VAL A 243 -7.84 -20.86 11.33
N PRO A 244 -7.95 -19.65 11.90
CA PRO A 244 -8.55 -18.52 11.21
C PRO A 244 -7.65 -18.06 10.06
N ALA A 245 -8.25 -17.54 8.99
CA ALA A 245 -7.53 -16.94 7.87
C ALA A 245 -6.87 -15.61 8.27
N PHE A 246 -5.71 -15.32 7.68
CA PHE A 246 -5.01 -14.03 7.79
C PHE A 246 -4.58 -13.69 9.23
N LYS A 247 -4.25 -14.72 10.03
CA LYS A 247 -3.79 -14.58 11.42
C LYS A 247 -2.50 -15.36 11.63
N SER A 248 -1.71 -14.95 12.62
CA SER A 248 -0.54 -15.69 13.09
C SER A 248 -0.81 -16.62 14.28
N ILE A 249 -2.08 -16.77 14.65
CA ILE A 249 -2.50 -17.58 15.81
C ILE A 249 -3.52 -18.60 15.34
N ALA A 250 -3.34 -19.84 15.79
CA ALA A 250 -4.33 -20.90 15.70
C ALA A 250 -4.71 -21.40 17.10
N TYR A 251 -5.75 -22.22 17.20
CA TYR A 251 -6.29 -22.65 18.48
C TYR A 251 -6.40 -24.16 18.56
N ILE A 252 -5.74 -24.78 19.52
CA ILE A 252 -5.90 -26.21 19.83
C ILE A 252 -6.76 -26.32 21.08
N ASN A 253 -7.94 -26.94 20.96
CA ASN A 253 -8.91 -27.04 22.07
C ASN A 253 -9.17 -25.68 22.73
N ASP A 254 -9.34 -24.65 21.89
CA ASP A 254 -9.56 -23.25 22.26
C ASP A 254 -8.39 -22.56 22.99
N GLN A 255 -7.22 -23.19 23.11
CA GLN A 255 -5.99 -22.56 23.59
C GLN A 255 -5.19 -21.99 22.41
N PRO A 256 -4.70 -20.73 22.49
CA PRO A 256 -3.98 -20.10 21.39
C PRO A 256 -2.55 -20.64 21.27
N TYR A 257 -2.10 -20.84 20.02
CA TYR A 257 -0.75 -21.23 19.65
C TYR A 257 -0.24 -20.29 18.55
N ASP A 258 0.98 -19.81 18.71
CA ASP A 258 1.69 -19.07 17.68
C ASP A 258 2.05 -20.03 16.53
N LEU A 259 1.65 -19.67 15.32
CA LEU A 259 1.97 -20.42 14.11
C LEU A 259 3.42 -20.19 13.65
N GLY A 260 4.07 -19.12 14.12
CA GLY A 260 5.37 -18.66 13.62
C GLY A 260 5.30 -18.02 12.23
N SER A 261 4.09 -17.85 11.68
CA SER A 261 3.80 -17.19 10.41
C SER A 261 2.30 -16.86 10.32
N VAL A 262 1.87 -16.19 9.24
CA VAL A 262 0.46 -15.92 8.93
C VAL A 262 -0.15 -17.03 8.08
N THR A 263 -1.42 -17.34 8.32
CA THR A 263 -2.23 -18.19 7.45
C THR A 263 -2.82 -17.39 6.30
N VAL A 264 -2.89 -17.99 5.12
CA VAL A 264 -3.53 -17.38 3.95
C VAL A 264 -4.66 -18.28 3.47
N TYR A 265 -5.84 -17.71 3.26
CA TYR A 265 -6.94 -18.38 2.60
C TYR A 265 -7.12 -17.81 1.20
N ILE A 266 -7.22 -18.69 0.20
CA ILE A 266 -7.53 -18.33 -1.19
C ILE A 266 -8.91 -18.88 -1.51
N ASP A 267 -9.86 -17.96 -1.70
CA ASP A 267 -11.27 -18.22 -2.02
C ASP A 267 -11.43 -18.96 -3.36
N LYS A 268 -10.67 -18.56 -4.39
CA LYS A 268 -10.74 -19.13 -5.75
C LYS A 268 -10.54 -20.64 -5.82
N ASN A 269 -9.84 -21.22 -4.84
CA ASN A 269 -9.58 -22.65 -4.76
C ASN A 269 -9.91 -23.25 -3.38
N ASP A 270 -10.64 -22.51 -2.55
CA ASP A 270 -11.04 -22.89 -1.19
C ASP A 270 -9.89 -23.51 -0.36
N THR A 271 -8.70 -22.91 -0.43
CA THR A 271 -7.48 -23.48 0.13
C THR A 271 -6.84 -22.58 1.19
N PHE A 272 -6.63 -23.15 2.37
CA PHE A 272 -5.70 -22.62 3.36
C PHE A 272 -4.26 -23.00 3.05
N TYR A 273 -3.37 -22.02 3.18
CA TYR A 273 -1.92 -22.14 3.19
C TYR A 273 -1.42 -21.81 4.59
N LEU A 274 -0.72 -22.76 5.20
CA LEU A 274 -0.26 -22.68 6.58
C LEU A 274 1.01 -23.51 6.79
N PRO A 275 1.70 -23.35 7.93
CA PRO A 275 2.94 -24.08 8.14
C PRO A 275 2.74 -25.60 8.26
N ASP A 276 3.63 -26.37 7.64
CA ASP A 276 3.56 -27.83 7.58
C ASP A 276 3.70 -28.50 8.96
N TRP A 277 4.46 -27.89 9.87
CA TRP A 277 4.67 -28.37 11.23
C TRP A 277 3.41 -28.37 12.10
N VAL A 278 2.37 -27.64 11.71
CA VAL A 278 1.10 -27.57 12.45
C VAL A 278 0.43 -28.94 12.57
N ALA A 279 0.65 -29.85 11.60
CA ALA A 279 0.17 -31.23 11.70
C ALA A 279 0.76 -31.98 12.91
N GLY A 280 2.00 -31.63 13.30
CA GLY A 280 2.72 -32.20 14.44
C GLY A 280 2.08 -31.88 15.79
N TRP A 281 1.29 -30.80 15.88
CA TRP A 281 0.64 -30.38 17.12
C TRP A 281 -0.42 -31.37 17.64
N PHE A 282 -0.89 -32.28 16.79
CA PHE A 282 -1.75 -33.39 17.22
C PHE A 282 -1.00 -34.56 17.85
N THR A 283 0.34 -34.60 17.73
CA THR A 283 1.19 -35.70 18.19
C THR A 283 1.97 -35.39 19.45
N GLU A 284 2.24 -34.11 19.70
CA GLU A 284 2.84 -33.68 20.96
C GLU A 284 1.79 -33.78 22.06
N ARG A 285 2.02 -34.69 23.00
CA ARG A 285 1.37 -34.64 24.31
C ARG A 285 1.76 -33.30 24.91
N THR A 286 0.83 -32.34 24.93
CA THR A 286 0.86 -31.23 25.87
C THR A 286 1.10 -31.82 27.26
N LYS A 287 2.31 -31.63 27.76
CA LYS A 287 2.64 -31.72 29.18
C LYS A 287 2.42 -30.35 29.79
#